data_AF-A0A938DZR8-F1
#
_entry.id   AF-A0A938DZR8-F1
#
_cell.length_a   1.000
_cell.length_b   1.000
_cell.length_c   1.000
_cell.angle_alpha   90.00
_cell.angle_beta   90.00
_cell.angle_gamma   90.00
#
_symmetry.space_group_name_H-M   'P 1'
#
loop_
_entity.id
_entity.type
_entity.pdbx_description
1 polymer ?
#
loop_
_entity_poly.entity_id
_entity_poly.type
_entity_poly.pdbx_seq_one_letter_code
_entity_poly.pdbx_strand_id
1 'polypeptide(L)'
;MRIRRVLVAASILAMAAGFVVPTAHASDGIGKGKTVRGSAYYQFTSQVPGFFQFGVNLPARARNPLSKENVNFAPDSSSVTTDDDPSCTGNYVLPTAPPGKLCLYLWPAAPFSDNVTSISAGGDAADSPEFSRNAFWIAWQTTQSSSTAVYVYARWAHTAP
;
A
#
# COMPACT_ATOMS: atom_id res chain seq x y z
N MET A 1 63.98 -24.28 39.71
CA MET A 1 62.88 -23.30 39.77
C MET A 1 62.39 -23.06 38.34
N ARG A 2 61.30 -23.72 37.91
CA ARG A 2 60.76 -23.66 36.53
C ARG A 2 59.36 -23.03 36.59
N ILE A 3 59.20 -21.84 36.05
CA ILE A 3 57.93 -21.11 35.96
C ILE A 3 57.19 -21.59 34.71
N ARG A 4 56.03 -22.25 34.89
CA ARG A 4 55.12 -22.61 33.79
C ARG A 4 54.27 -21.38 33.44
N ARG A 5 54.40 -20.86 32.22
CA ARG A 5 53.46 -19.89 31.64
C ARG A 5 52.30 -20.67 31.03
N VAL A 6 51.09 -20.43 31.55
CA VAL A 6 49.83 -20.91 30.98
C VAL A 6 49.44 -19.93 29.86
N LEU A 7 49.40 -20.39 28.61
CA LEU A 7 48.75 -19.66 27.52
C LEU A 7 47.28 -20.08 27.46
N VAL A 8 46.37 -19.14 27.69
CA VAL A 8 44.95 -19.30 27.39
C VAL A 8 44.75 -18.90 25.93
N ALA A 9 44.43 -19.86 25.07
CA ALA A 9 44.03 -19.58 23.70
C ALA A 9 42.52 -19.24 23.66
N ALA A 10 42.20 -18.02 23.29
CA ALA A 10 40.82 -17.57 23.07
C ALA A 10 40.35 -18.03 21.68
N SER A 11 39.36 -18.93 21.65
CA SER A 11 38.64 -19.30 20.44
C SER A 11 37.60 -18.22 20.12
N ILE A 12 37.78 -17.51 19.00
CA ILE A 12 36.71 -16.71 18.38
C ILE A 12 36.37 -17.41 17.07
N LEU A 13 35.30 -18.18 17.07
CA LEU A 13 34.67 -18.71 15.86
C LEU A 13 33.64 -17.65 15.40
N ALA A 14 34.02 -16.84 14.41
CA ALA A 14 33.09 -15.92 13.77
C ALA A 14 32.18 -16.71 12.81
N MET A 15 30.90 -16.89 13.18
CA MET A 15 29.86 -17.30 12.23
C MET A 15 29.55 -16.12 11.31
N ALA A 16 30.06 -16.15 10.09
CA ALA A 16 29.57 -15.32 9.01
C ALA A 16 28.25 -15.93 8.49
N ALA A 17 27.13 -15.58 9.12
CA ALA A 17 25.82 -15.80 8.52
C ALA A 17 25.65 -14.79 7.38
N GLY A 18 25.98 -15.22 6.16
CA GLY A 18 25.73 -14.46 4.95
C GLY A 18 24.23 -14.21 4.79
N PHE A 19 23.79 -13.00 5.11
CA PHE A 19 22.45 -12.55 4.81
C PHE A 19 22.39 -12.28 3.30
N VAL A 20 22.04 -13.30 2.52
CA VAL A 20 21.68 -13.10 1.11
C VAL A 20 20.34 -12.36 1.13
N VAL A 21 20.36 -11.05 0.88
CA VAL A 21 19.16 -10.32 0.50
C VAL A 21 18.92 -10.69 -0.96
N PRO A 22 17.88 -11.48 -1.30
CA PRO A 22 17.54 -11.63 -2.70
C PRO A 22 17.09 -10.25 -3.19
N THR A 23 17.82 -9.68 -4.14
CA THR A 23 17.38 -8.54 -4.92
C THR A 23 16.23 -9.02 -5.80
N ALA A 24 15.01 -8.98 -5.26
CA ALA A 24 13.82 -9.15 -6.08
C ALA A 24 13.84 -8.01 -7.11
N HIS A 25 13.98 -8.37 -8.38
CA HIS A 25 13.87 -7.41 -9.46
C HIS A 25 12.39 -7.05 -9.62
N ALA A 26 12.06 -5.86 -10.12
CA ALA A 26 10.66 -5.48 -10.40
C ALA A 26 9.95 -6.44 -11.39
N SER A 27 10.72 -7.29 -12.10
CA SER A 27 10.23 -8.39 -12.93
C SER A 27 9.70 -9.59 -12.13
N ASP A 28 10.17 -9.76 -10.89
CA ASP A 28 9.75 -10.84 -10.00
C ASP A 28 8.44 -10.43 -9.37
N GLY A 29 7.34 -10.99 -9.89
CA GLY A 29 6.01 -10.72 -9.34
C GLY A 29 5.93 -11.03 -7.85
N ILE A 30 4.93 -10.46 -7.19
CA ILE A 30 4.70 -10.67 -5.76
C ILE A 30 4.45 -12.17 -5.52
N GLY A 31 5.32 -12.79 -4.69
CA GLY A 31 5.24 -14.23 -4.39
C GLY A 31 3.91 -14.61 -3.75
N LYS A 32 3.40 -15.81 -4.05
CA LYS A 32 2.13 -16.33 -3.51
C LYS A 32 2.05 -16.17 -1.98
N GLY A 33 0.93 -15.63 -1.50
CA GLY A 33 0.68 -15.37 -0.07
C GLY A 33 1.54 -14.28 0.57
N LYS A 34 2.42 -13.61 -0.19
CA LYS A 34 3.20 -12.49 0.31
C LYS A 34 2.34 -11.22 0.32
N THR A 35 2.43 -10.51 1.43
CA THR A 35 1.81 -9.19 1.58
C THR A 35 2.85 -8.11 1.35
N VAL A 36 2.57 -7.21 0.41
CA VAL A 36 3.27 -5.94 0.24
C VAL A 36 2.43 -4.82 0.83
N ARG A 37 3.09 -3.74 1.27
CA ARG A 37 2.45 -2.59 1.91
C ARG A 37 3.05 -1.31 1.37
N GLY A 38 2.29 -0.23 1.45
CA GLY A 38 2.79 1.10 1.15
C GLY A 38 1.88 2.19 1.67
N SER A 39 2.18 3.41 1.25
CA SER A 39 1.39 4.60 1.53
C SER A 39 1.08 5.33 0.23
N ALA A 40 -0.07 5.98 0.22
CA ALA A 40 -0.49 6.92 -0.81
C ALA A 40 -0.74 8.27 -0.15
N TYR A 41 -0.11 9.29 -0.69
CA TYR A 41 -0.34 10.67 -0.28
C TYR A 41 -0.55 11.51 -1.53
N TYR A 42 -1.67 12.21 -1.56
CA TYR A 42 -1.96 13.19 -2.58
C TYR A 42 -2.54 14.44 -1.93
N GLN A 43 -2.01 15.59 -2.35
CA GLN A 43 -2.53 16.89 -1.98
C GLN A 43 -2.70 17.72 -3.24
N PHE A 44 -3.86 18.33 -3.40
CA PHE A 44 -4.08 19.29 -4.48
C PHE A 44 -5.12 20.33 -4.06
N THR A 45 -5.12 21.48 -4.71
CA THR A 45 -6.18 22.49 -4.56
C THR A 45 -7.12 22.38 -5.75
N SER A 46 -8.39 22.06 -5.49
CA SER A 46 -9.38 21.91 -6.55
C SER A 46 -9.94 23.26 -6.96
N GLN A 47 -9.48 23.82 -8.08
CA GLN A 47 -10.02 25.09 -8.59
C GLN A 47 -11.35 24.93 -9.36
N VAL A 48 -11.78 23.69 -9.62
CA VAL A 48 -13.01 23.39 -10.38
C VAL A 48 -13.69 22.13 -9.82
N PRO A 49 -15.03 22.03 -9.88
CA PRO A 49 -15.72 20.76 -9.66
C PRO A 49 -15.24 19.70 -10.67
N GLY A 50 -15.23 18.43 -10.28
CA GLY A 50 -14.79 17.38 -11.18
C GLY A 50 -14.48 16.05 -10.52
N PHE A 51 -14.10 15.11 -11.37
CA PHE A 51 -13.57 13.81 -11.02
C PHE A 51 -12.05 13.84 -11.16
N PHE A 52 -11.35 13.33 -10.16
CA PHE A 52 -9.89 13.29 -10.14
C PHE A 52 -9.43 11.90 -9.72
N GLN A 53 -8.25 11.51 -10.20
CA GLN A 53 -7.65 10.24 -9.87
C GLN A 53 -6.12 10.33 -9.90
N PHE A 54 -5.44 9.50 -9.12
CA PHE A 54 -4.01 9.23 -9.27
C PHE A 54 -3.72 7.74 -9.17
N GLY A 55 -2.68 7.31 -9.88
CA GLY A 55 -2.16 5.95 -9.83
C GLY A 55 -1.14 5.77 -8.70
N VAL A 56 -1.17 4.61 -8.07
CA VAL A 56 -0.21 4.17 -7.06
C VAL A 56 0.47 2.91 -7.57
N ASN A 57 1.78 2.99 -7.76
CA ASN A 57 2.58 1.86 -8.23
C ASN A 57 2.81 0.85 -7.10
N LEU A 58 2.67 -0.43 -7.43
CA LEU A 58 3.11 -1.52 -6.60
C LEU A 58 4.64 -1.66 -6.71
N PRO A 59 5.32 -2.11 -5.63
CA PRO A 59 6.76 -2.35 -5.64
C PRO A 59 7.16 -3.56 -6.52
N ALA A 60 6.20 -4.40 -6.88
CA ALA A 60 6.36 -5.55 -7.76
C ALA A 60 5.02 -5.90 -8.40
N ARG A 61 5.06 -6.61 -9.54
CA ARG A 61 3.87 -6.97 -10.31
C ARG A 61 2.94 -7.91 -9.53
N ALA A 62 1.65 -7.59 -9.45
CA ALA A 62 0.62 -8.46 -8.93
C ALA A 62 0.45 -9.72 -9.81
N ARG A 63 0.24 -10.87 -9.16
CA ARG A 63 0.09 -12.17 -9.83
C ARG A 63 -1.16 -12.22 -10.72
N ASN A 64 -2.24 -11.56 -10.29
CA ASN A 64 -3.46 -11.38 -11.05
C ASN A 64 -3.68 -9.88 -11.31
N PRO A 65 -4.34 -9.48 -12.41
CA PRO A 65 -4.78 -8.11 -12.59
C PRO A 65 -5.68 -7.65 -11.43
N LEU A 66 -5.41 -6.46 -10.92
CA LEU A 66 -6.28 -5.75 -10.00
C LEU A 66 -7.43 -5.12 -10.78
N SER A 67 -8.65 -5.36 -10.33
CA SER A 67 -9.90 -4.79 -10.82
C SER A 67 -10.56 -3.93 -9.73
N LYS A 68 -11.76 -3.42 -9.98
CA LYS A 68 -12.53 -2.64 -8.98
C LYS A 68 -13.13 -3.50 -7.86
N GLU A 69 -13.24 -4.81 -8.06
CA GLU A 69 -13.84 -5.74 -7.09
C GLU A 69 -12.84 -6.27 -6.04
N ASN A 70 -11.55 -6.00 -6.23
CA ASN A 70 -10.48 -6.50 -5.39
C ASN A 70 -9.48 -5.40 -4.99
N VAL A 71 -9.81 -4.13 -5.24
CA VAL A 71 -9.10 -2.95 -4.73
C VAL A 71 -10.15 -2.06 -4.09
N ASN A 72 -10.16 -2.00 -2.76
CA ASN A 72 -11.23 -1.38 -2.00
C ASN A 72 -10.71 -0.68 -0.76
N PHE A 73 -11.44 0.32 -0.28
CA PHE A 73 -11.23 0.84 1.07
C PHE A 73 -11.71 -0.16 2.14
N ALA A 74 -11.05 -0.10 3.29
CA ALA A 74 -11.50 -0.77 4.49
C ALA A 74 -12.59 0.06 5.16
N PRO A 75 -13.54 -0.56 5.87
CA PRO A 75 -14.58 0.17 6.59
C PRO A 75 -13.98 1.24 7.50
N ASP A 76 -14.48 2.46 7.34
CA ASP A 76 -13.98 3.62 8.06
C ASP A 76 -15.13 4.53 8.54
N SER A 77 -14.82 5.68 9.15
CA SER A 77 -15.84 6.59 9.71
C SER A 77 -16.28 7.69 8.74
N SER A 78 -15.65 7.78 7.58
CA SER A 78 -15.95 8.74 6.52
C SER A 78 -17.25 8.38 5.83
N SER A 79 -18.16 9.34 5.72
CA SER A 79 -19.39 9.17 4.96
C SER A 79 -19.18 9.28 3.44
N VAL A 80 -17.98 9.63 2.98
CA VAL A 80 -17.69 9.85 1.56
C VAL A 80 -16.94 8.69 0.93
N THR A 81 -16.47 7.70 1.71
CA THR A 81 -15.92 6.45 1.15
C THR A 81 -17.07 5.60 0.61
N THR A 82 -16.94 5.10 -0.61
CA THR A 82 -18.09 4.52 -1.36
C THR A 82 -17.95 3.05 -1.74
N ASP A 83 -16.80 2.45 -1.48
CA ASP A 83 -16.40 1.12 -1.92
C ASP A 83 -15.83 0.27 -0.78
N ASP A 84 -16.27 0.54 0.46
CA ASP A 84 -15.84 -0.17 1.65
C ASP A 84 -16.07 -1.68 1.55
N ASP A 85 -15.03 -2.45 1.86
CA ASP A 85 -15.07 -3.90 1.85
C ASP A 85 -14.79 -4.49 3.25
N PRO A 86 -15.76 -5.17 3.89
CA PRO A 86 -15.60 -5.71 5.24
C PRO A 86 -14.51 -6.78 5.38
N SER A 87 -14.02 -7.35 4.27
CA SER A 87 -12.88 -8.28 4.30
C SER A 87 -11.54 -7.60 4.56
N CYS A 88 -11.46 -6.27 4.45
CA CYS A 88 -10.27 -5.47 4.73
C CYS A 88 -10.11 -5.17 6.22
N THR A 89 -9.71 -6.15 7.02
CA THR A 89 -9.76 -6.11 8.50
C THR A 89 -8.57 -5.44 9.21
N GLY A 90 -7.53 -4.99 8.49
CA GLY A 90 -6.41 -4.24 9.04
C GLY A 90 -6.77 -2.83 9.51
N ASN A 91 -5.76 -1.98 9.71
CA ASN A 91 -5.98 -0.55 9.98
C ASN A 91 -4.86 0.28 9.36
N TYR A 92 -4.96 1.61 9.49
CA TYR A 92 -3.94 2.51 8.97
C TYR A 92 -2.54 2.17 9.48
N VAL A 93 -2.38 1.92 10.79
CA VAL A 93 -1.05 1.66 11.37
C VAL A 93 -0.47 0.34 10.86
N LEU A 94 -1.29 -0.71 10.80
CA LEU A 94 -0.91 -2.05 10.35
C LEU A 94 -1.87 -2.54 9.26
N PRO A 95 -1.66 -2.14 8.00
CA PRO A 95 -2.55 -2.54 6.92
C PRO A 95 -2.38 -4.03 6.61
N THR A 96 -3.49 -4.70 6.32
CA THR A 96 -3.55 -6.11 5.92
C THR A 96 -4.43 -6.25 4.70
N ALA A 97 -4.39 -7.39 4.01
CA ALA A 97 -5.31 -7.66 2.91
C ALA A 97 -5.53 -9.17 2.80
N PRO A 98 -6.76 -9.63 2.52
CA PRO A 98 -7.01 -11.01 2.11
C PRO A 98 -6.21 -11.39 0.85
N PRO A 99 -5.92 -12.69 0.63
CA PRO A 99 -5.31 -13.15 -0.61
C PRO A 99 -6.11 -12.70 -1.83
N GLY A 100 -5.42 -12.13 -2.82
CA GLY A 100 -6.01 -11.61 -4.05
C GLY A 100 -6.60 -10.20 -3.96
N LYS A 101 -6.60 -9.56 -2.78
CA LYS A 101 -7.13 -8.20 -2.59
C LYS A 101 -6.06 -7.16 -2.30
N LEU A 102 -6.39 -5.91 -2.59
CA LEU A 102 -5.70 -4.71 -2.14
C LEU A 102 -6.67 -3.91 -1.28
N CYS A 103 -6.28 -3.67 -0.04
CA CYS A 103 -7.07 -2.93 0.94
C CYS A 103 -6.41 -1.59 1.24
N LEU A 104 -7.19 -0.51 1.18
CA LEU A 104 -6.77 0.83 1.56
C LEU A 104 -7.34 1.21 2.92
N TYR A 105 -6.55 1.95 3.68
CA TYR A 105 -6.87 2.38 5.04
C TYR A 105 -6.67 3.88 5.11
N LEU A 106 -7.75 4.63 5.28
CA LEU A 106 -7.70 6.09 5.36
C LEU A 106 -7.07 6.56 6.67
N TRP A 107 -6.36 7.69 6.59
CA TRP A 107 -5.83 8.34 7.78
C TRP A 107 -6.97 8.94 8.60
N PRO A 108 -7.14 8.55 9.87
CA PRO A 108 -8.32 8.95 10.66
C PRO A 108 -8.30 10.41 11.14
N ALA A 109 -7.15 11.08 11.08
CA ALA A 109 -6.94 12.39 11.70
C ALA A 109 -6.88 13.57 10.71
N ALA A 110 -7.07 13.33 9.41
CA ALA A 110 -7.16 14.40 8.42
C ALA A 110 -8.61 14.46 7.93
N PRO A 111 -9.36 15.53 8.21
CA PRO A 111 -10.62 15.74 7.51
C PRO A 111 -10.29 15.84 6.02
N PHE A 112 -11.06 15.14 5.19
CA PHE A 112 -11.14 15.49 3.77
C PHE A 112 -11.59 16.96 3.67
N SER A 113 -11.27 17.63 2.56
CA SER A 113 -11.86 18.94 2.34
C SER A 113 -13.39 18.82 2.28
N ASP A 114 -14.11 19.80 2.82
CA ASP A 114 -15.57 19.81 2.96
C ASP A 114 -16.36 19.65 1.64
N ASN A 115 -15.68 19.68 0.50
CA ASN A 115 -16.27 19.57 -0.84
C ASN A 115 -16.04 18.22 -1.53
N VAL A 116 -15.36 17.25 -0.90
CA VAL A 116 -15.29 15.87 -1.41
C VAL A 116 -16.62 15.18 -1.16
N THR A 117 -17.23 14.61 -2.20
CA THR A 117 -18.53 13.92 -2.09
C THR A 117 -18.44 12.42 -2.26
N SER A 118 -17.38 11.92 -2.87
CA SER A 118 -17.10 10.50 -2.98
C SER A 118 -15.59 10.27 -3.08
N ILE A 119 -15.13 9.18 -2.49
CA ILE A 119 -13.81 8.59 -2.69
C ILE A 119 -13.96 7.08 -2.90
N SER A 120 -13.16 6.54 -3.80
CA SER A 120 -13.07 5.11 -4.07
C SER A 120 -11.71 4.72 -4.60
N ALA A 121 -11.41 3.42 -4.59
CA ALA A 121 -10.24 2.85 -5.22
C ALA A 121 -10.63 1.83 -6.28
N GLY A 122 -9.68 1.47 -7.12
CA GLY A 122 -9.88 0.42 -8.10
C GLY A 122 -8.62 0.05 -8.84
N GLY A 123 -8.66 -1.13 -9.47
CA GLY A 123 -7.75 -1.48 -10.55
C GLY A 123 -8.45 -1.42 -11.90
N ASP A 124 -7.67 -1.31 -12.97
CA ASP A 124 -8.19 -1.20 -14.33
C ASP A 124 -7.89 -2.46 -15.16
N ALA A 125 -8.39 -3.60 -14.68
CA ALA A 125 -8.15 -4.89 -15.33
C ALA A 125 -8.76 -5.00 -16.74
N ALA A 126 -9.79 -4.20 -17.03
CA ALA A 126 -10.51 -4.24 -18.29
C ALA A 126 -9.84 -3.39 -19.37
N ASP A 127 -9.42 -2.15 -19.04
CA ASP A 127 -8.95 -1.20 -20.05
C ASP A 127 -7.41 -1.14 -20.10
N SER A 128 -6.72 -1.59 -19.05
CA SER A 128 -5.25 -1.63 -19.02
C SER A 128 -4.69 -2.84 -18.23
N PRO A 129 -4.56 -4.02 -18.88
CA PRO A 129 -4.08 -5.24 -18.24
C PRO A 129 -2.63 -5.16 -17.73
N GLU A 130 -1.83 -4.23 -18.29
CA GLU A 130 -0.48 -3.95 -17.78
C GLU A 130 -0.51 -3.02 -16.57
N PHE A 131 -1.33 -1.96 -16.58
CA PHE A 131 -1.47 -1.07 -15.43
C PHE A 131 -2.04 -1.82 -14.23
N SER A 132 -3.12 -2.58 -14.41
CA SER A 132 -3.79 -3.34 -13.35
C SER A 132 -2.91 -4.35 -12.61
N ARG A 133 -1.77 -4.76 -13.18
CA ARG A 133 -0.82 -5.62 -12.48
C ARG A 133 0.31 -4.85 -11.80
N ASN A 134 0.52 -3.59 -12.13
CA ASN A 134 1.63 -2.79 -11.61
C ASN A 134 1.17 -1.63 -10.74
N ALA A 135 -0.12 -1.27 -10.78
CA ALA A 135 -0.68 -0.14 -10.09
C ALA A 135 -2.18 -0.32 -9.84
N PHE A 136 -2.70 0.54 -8.99
CA PHE A 136 -4.12 0.78 -8.77
C PHE A 136 -4.36 2.29 -8.73
N TRP A 137 -5.61 2.72 -8.78
CA TRP A 137 -5.97 4.13 -8.67
C TRP A 137 -6.72 4.41 -7.38
N ILE A 138 -6.63 5.66 -6.94
CA ILE A 138 -7.53 6.26 -5.96
C ILE A 138 -8.19 7.44 -6.66
N ALA A 139 -9.52 7.52 -6.58
CA ALA A 139 -10.30 8.54 -7.23
C ALA A 139 -11.29 9.19 -6.28
N TRP A 140 -11.64 10.44 -6.57
CA TRP A 140 -12.61 11.19 -5.78
C TRP A 140 -13.35 12.21 -6.65
N GLN A 141 -14.49 12.67 -6.14
CA GLN A 141 -15.29 13.72 -6.75
C GLN A 141 -15.38 14.93 -5.84
N THR A 142 -15.32 16.12 -6.44
CA THR A 142 -15.60 17.39 -5.76
C THR A 142 -16.71 18.14 -6.48
N THR A 143 -17.65 18.72 -5.72
CA THR A 143 -18.80 19.46 -6.28
C THR A 143 -18.59 20.96 -6.39
N GLN A 144 -17.56 21.50 -5.74
CA GLN A 144 -17.27 22.93 -5.70
C GLN A 144 -15.79 23.18 -5.91
N SER A 145 -15.48 24.30 -6.58
CA SER A 145 -14.15 24.89 -6.53
C SER A 145 -13.85 25.32 -5.10
N SER A 146 -12.69 24.93 -4.58
CA SER A 146 -12.24 25.29 -3.24
C SER A 146 -10.80 25.78 -3.30
N SER A 147 -10.51 26.89 -2.63
CA SER A 147 -9.13 27.30 -2.37
C SER A 147 -8.46 26.44 -1.29
N THR A 148 -9.22 25.58 -0.60
CA THR A 148 -8.72 24.66 0.40
C THR A 148 -8.12 23.43 -0.28
N ALA A 149 -6.95 23.01 0.19
CA ALA A 149 -6.33 21.78 -0.28
C ALA A 149 -7.17 20.57 0.12
N VAL A 150 -7.39 19.68 -0.84
CA VAL A 150 -7.88 18.31 -0.61
C VAL A 150 -6.68 17.45 -0.27
N TYR A 151 -6.83 16.62 0.75
CA TYR A 151 -5.82 15.67 1.16
C TYR A 151 -6.37 14.26 1.10
N VAL A 152 -5.65 13.37 0.43
CA VAL A 152 -5.90 11.94 0.47
C VAL A 152 -4.66 11.28 1.05
N TYR A 153 -4.79 10.79 2.28
CA TYR A 153 -3.77 10.03 2.96
C TYR A 153 -4.31 8.63 3.23
N ALA A 154 -3.68 7.63 2.61
CA ALA A 154 -4.02 6.24 2.84
C ALA A 154 -2.75 5.42 3.04
N ARG A 155 -2.87 4.35 3.83
CA ARG A 155 -1.96 3.21 3.75
C ARG A 155 -2.66 2.07 3.07
N TRP A 156 -1.90 1.19 2.46
CA TRP A 156 -2.46 0.08 1.71
C TRP A 156 -1.66 -1.20 1.93
N ALA A 157 -2.33 -2.32 1.73
CA ALA A 157 -1.72 -3.64 1.68
C ALA A 157 -2.31 -4.44 0.52
N HIS A 158 -1.48 -5.25 -0.11
CA HIS A 158 -1.91 -6.23 -1.10
C HIS A 158 -1.29 -7.59 -0.77
N THR A 159 -2.10 -8.64 -0.74
CA THR A 159 -1.64 -10.02 -0.54
C THR A 159 -1.83 -10.80 -1.83
N ALA A 160 -0.75 -11.35 -2.37
CA ALA A 160 -0.84 -12.18 -3.57
C ALA A 160 -1.63 -13.48 -3.29
N PRO A 161 -2.47 -13.93 -4.24
CA PRO A 161 -3.26 -15.16 -4.11
C PRO A 161 -2.40 -16.43 -4.10
#